data_AF-C5A7G6-F1
#
_entry.id   AF-C5A7G6-F1
#
_cell.length_a   1.000
_cell.length_b   1.000
_cell.length_c   1.000
_cell.angle_alpha   90.00
_cell.angle_beta   90.00
_cell.angle_gamma   90.00
#
_symmetry.space_group_name_H-M   'P 1'
#
loop_
_entity.id
_entity.type
_entity.pdbx_description
1 polymer ?
#
loop_
_entity_poly.entity_id
_entity_poly.type
_entity_poly.pdbx_seq_one_letter_code
_entity_poly.pdbx_strand_id
1 'polypeptide(L)'
;MKGPTEEEIRKVIMPLMLSGAKMLDRHCPKCGSPLFEKDGRVFCPVCEYRAKQRREKARGLEDVLLQKLNELALDLPDDPEELEKRLSVMERIIDLIEKYRRLEGST
;
A
#
# COMPACT_ATOMS: atom_id res chain seq x y z
N MET A 1 16.60 6.39 -11.02
CA MET A 1 16.27 5.28 -10.10
C MET A 1 16.39 5.78 -8.67
N LYS A 2 15.36 5.69 -7.81
CA LYS A 2 15.50 6.09 -6.40
C LYS A 2 15.96 4.88 -5.58
N GLY A 3 17.21 4.96 -5.13
CA GLY A 3 17.87 4.01 -4.23
C GLY A 3 17.09 3.73 -2.94
N PRO A 4 17.55 2.76 -2.14
CA PRO A 4 17.10 2.65 -0.75
C PRO A 4 17.42 3.92 0.04
N THR A 5 16.50 4.36 0.90
CA THR A 5 16.74 5.46 1.85
C THR A 5 17.59 4.99 3.03
N GLU A 6 18.18 5.92 3.79
CA GLU A 6 18.93 5.57 5.00
C GLU A 6 18.05 4.80 6.01
N GLU A 7 16.78 5.18 6.12
CA GLU A 7 15.84 4.50 6.99
C GLU A 7 15.52 3.07 6.52
N GLU A 8 15.39 2.84 5.21
CA GLU A 8 15.21 1.50 4.65
C GLU A 8 16.46 0.64 4.83
N ILE A 9 17.65 1.24 4.71
CA ILE A 9 18.91 0.54 5.02
C ILE A 9 18.89 0.10 6.49
N ARG A 10 18.58 1.01 7.42
CA ARG A 10 18.59 0.77 8.86
C ARG A 10 17.52 -0.22 9.32
N LYS A 11 16.28 -0.10 8.82
CA LYS A 11 15.12 -0.87 9.28
C LYS A 11 14.90 -2.18 8.52
N VAL A 12 15.44 -2.32 7.31
CA VAL A 12 15.15 -3.48 6.44
C VAL A 12 16.43 -4.22 6.08
N ILE A 13 17.43 -3.54 5.52
CA ILE A 13 18.63 -4.20 4.99
C ILE A 13 19.54 -4.70 6.13
N MET A 14 19.85 -3.86 7.12
CA MET A 14 20.72 -4.25 8.24
C MET A 14 20.18 -5.46 9.03
N PRO A 15 18.89 -5.50 9.43
CA PRO A 15 18.34 -6.67 10.12
C PRO A 15 18.38 -7.94 9.27
N LEU A 16 18.20 -7.85 7.95
CA LEU A 16 18.28 -9.01 7.07
C LEU A 16 19.69 -9.61 7.04
N MET A 17 20.72 -8.76 6.94
CA MET A 17 22.12 -9.20 7.04
C MET A 17 22.40 -9.88 8.38
N LEU A 18 21.92 -9.30 9.49
CA LEU A 18 22.06 -9.88 10.83
C LEU A 18 21.31 -11.21 10.97
N SER A 19 20.20 -11.39 10.25
CA SER A 19 19.41 -12.64 10.27
C SER A 19 20.02 -13.79 9.47
N GLY A 20 21.21 -13.60 8.89
CA GLY A 20 21.90 -14.59 8.06
C GLY A 20 21.41 -14.66 6.61
N ALA A 21 20.60 -13.70 6.15
CA ALA A 21 20.21 -13.63 4.74
C ALA A 21 21.44 -13.25 3.88
N LYS A 22 21.62 -13.95 2.75
CA LYS A 22 22.75 -13.75 1.85
C LYS A 22 22.48 -12.58 0.91
N MET A 23 23.31 -11.54 0.98
CA MET A 23 23.31 -10.48 -0.03
C MET A 23 23.94 -11.00 -1.33
N LEU A 24 23.30 -10.72 -2.46
CA LEU A 24 23.80 -11.09 -3.80
C LEU A 24 24.54 -9.91 -4.44
N ASP A 25 25.36 -10.20 -5.44
CA ASP A 25 26.06 -9.22 -6.29
C ASP A 25 25.13 -8.50 -7.29
N ARG A 26 23.88 -8.94 -7.39
CA ARG A 26 22.84 -8.37 -8.26
C ARG A 26 22.02 -7.33 -7.51
N HIS A 27 21.64 -6.26 -8.22
CA HIS A 27 20.81 -5.18 -7.70
C HIS A 27 19.41 -5.20 -8.35
N CYS A 28 18.41 -4.77 -7.60
CA CYS A 28 17.04 -4.67 -8.08
C CYS A 28 16.92 -3.62 -9.19
N PRO A 29 16.36 -3.94 -10.36
CA PRO A 29 16.20 -2.98 -11.45
C PRO A 29 15.17 -1.89 -11.14
N LYS A 30 14.30 -2.09 -10.14
CA LYS A 30 13.26 -1.12 -9.76
C LYS A 30 13.78 -0.03 -8.83
N CYS A 31 14.56 -0.41 -7.82
CA CYS A 31 14.97 0.51 -6.76
C CYS A 31 16.48 0.57 -6.50
N GLY A 32 17.29 -0.25 -7.17
CA GLY A 32 18.75 -0.26 -7.01
C GLY A 32 19.26 -0.82 -5.68
N SER A 33 18.39 -1.40 -4.84
CA SER A 33 18.83 -2.12 -3.64
C SER A 33 19.42 -3.48 -4.00
N PRO A 34 20.45 -3.97 -3.29
CA PRO A 34 20.96 -5.33 -3.49
C PRO A 34 19.85 -6.37 -3.26
N LEU A 35 19.88 -7.43 -4.08
CA LEU A 35 19.00 -8.58 -3.89
C LEU A 35 19.52 -9.46 -2.75
N PHE A 36 18.59 -10.10 -2.05
CA PHE A 36 18.89 -11.04 -0.97
C PHE A 36 18.36 -12.42 -1.29
N GLU A 37 19.03 -13.44 -0.77
CA GLU A 37 18.60 -14.82 -0.77
C GLU A 37 18.44 -15.32 0.66
N LYS A 38 17.28 -15.92 0.95
CA LYS A 38 17.00 -16.59 2.22
C LYS A 38 16.10 -17.78 1.94
N ASP A 39 16.42 -18.94 2.51
CA ASP A 39 15.65 -20.18 2.36
C ASP A 39 15.39 -20.55 0.87
N GLY A 40 16.39 -20.33 0.00
CA GLY A 40 16.30 -20.61 -1.44
C GLY A 40 15.48 -19.60 -2.26
N ARG A 41 14.91 -18.56 -1.64
CA ARG A 41 14.17 -17.50 -2.34
C ARG A 41 15.04 -16.25 -2.53
N VAL A 42 15.13 -15.77 -3.77
CA VAL A 42 15.73 -14.47 -4.10
C VAL A 42 14.66 -13.38 -4.13
N PHE A 43 14.90 -12.26 -3.45
CA PHE A 43 13.95 -11.16 -3.35
C PHE A 43 14.63 -9.80 -3.21
N CYS A 44 13.88 -8.72 -3.47
CA CYS A 44 14.31 -7.36 -3.18
C CYS A 44 13.67 -6.89 -1.87
N PRO A 45 14.46 -6.72 -0.78
CA PRO A 45 13.89 -6.46 0.53
C PRO A 45 13.19 -5.09 0.61
N VAL A 46 13.70 -4.10 -0.12
CA VAL A 46 13.16 -2.74 -0.14
C VAL A 46 11.85 -2.68 -0.92
N CYS A 47 11.76 -3.36 -2.06
CA CYS A 47 10.51 -3.38 -2.84
C CYS A 47 9.39 -4.10 -2.08
N GLU A 48 9.70 -5.21 -1.41
CA GLU A 48 8.73 -5.93 -0.56
C GLU A 48 8.30 -5.10 0.64
N TYR A 49 9.25 -4.46 1.35
CA TYR A 49 8.93 -3.56 2.45
C TYR A 49 8.01 -2.41 2.00
N ARG A 50 8.35 -1.72 0.91
CA ARG A 50 7.49 -0.65 0.36
C ARG A 50 6.12 -1.18 -0.06
N ALA A 51 6.03 -2.39 -0.59
CA ALA A 51 4.75 -3.01 -0.95
C ALA A 51 3.90 -3.29 0.29
N LYS A 52 4.50 -3.82 1.37
CA LYS A 52 3.84 -4.02 2.66
C LYS A 52 3.32 -2.70 3.24
N GLN A 53 4.16 -1.66 3.29
CA GLN A 53 3.73 -0.33 3.77
C GLN A 53 2.57 0.24 2.94
N ARG A 54 2.59 0.04 1.60
CA ARG A 54 1.47 0.47 0.74
C ARG A 54 0.18 -0.28 1.06
N ARG A 55 0.23 -1.59 1.31
CA ARG A 55 -0.94 -2.40 1.70
C ARG A 55 -1.49 -1.94 3.06
N GLU A 56 -0.63 -1.78 4.06
CA GLU A 56 -1.05 -1.30 5.40
C GLU A 56 -1.69 0.10 5.33
N LYS A 57 -1.11 1.01 4.54
CA LYS A 57 -1.68 2.34 4.33
C LYS A 57 -2.99 2.28 3.54
N ALA A 58 -3.11 1.40 2.55
CA ALA A 58 -4.33 1.21 1.78
C ALA A 58 -5.47 0.69 2.67
N ARG A 59 -5.22 -0.29 3.55
CA ARG A 59 -6.20 -0.74 4.55
C ARG A 59 -6.68 0.39 5.45
N GLY A 60 -5.74 1.16 6.02
CA GLY A 60 -6.11 2.31 6.86
C GLY A 60 -6.91 3.38 6.10
N LEU A 61 -6.66 3.55 4.80
CA LEU A 61 -7.44 4.45 3.97
C LEU A 61 -8.82 3.87 3.62
N GLU A 62 -8.92 2.58 3.33
CA GLU A 62 -10.20 1.89 3.10
C GLU A 62 -11.11 2.02 4.33
N ASP A 63 -10.58 1.79 5.53
CA ASP A 63 -11.34 1.94 6.78
C ASP A 63 -11.89 3.36 6.94
N VAL A 64 -11.08 4.39 6.65
CA VAL A 64 -11.49 5.80 6.69
C VAL A 64 -12.57 6.10 5.64
N LEU A 65 -12.44 5.56 4.44
CA LEU A 65 -13.42 5.75 3.36
C LEU A 65 -14.76 5.07 3.69
N LEU A 66 -14.73 3.87 4.27
CA LEU A 66 -15.93 3.17 4.75
C LEU A 66 -16.62 3.94 5.88
N GLN A 67 -15.84 4.49 6.82
CA GLN A 67 -16.38 5.35 7.86
C GLN A 67 -17.09 6.57 7.26
N LYS A 68 -16.47 7.26 6.29
CA LYS A 68 -17.09 8.40 5.62
C LYS A 68 -18.34 8.03 4.83
N LEU A 69 -18.38 6.86 4.21
CA LEU A 69 -19.57 6.36 3.53
C LEU A 69 -20.74 6.19 4.51
N ASN A 70 -20.48 5.60 5.69
CA ASN A 70 -21.49 5.46 6.75
C ASN A 70 -21.98 6.81 7.27
N GLU A 71 -21.06 7.77 7.51
CA GLU A 71 -21.42 9.14 7.91
C GLU A 71 -22.32 9.83 6.87
N LEU A 72 -22.03 9.63 5.58
CA LEU A 72 -22.87 10.18 4.51
C LEU A 72 -24.22 9.46 4.41
N ALA A 73 -24.31 8.17 4.72
CA ALA A 73 -25.55 7.39 4.63
C ALA A 73 -26.51 7.59 5.81
N LEU A 74 -26.03 8.09 6.96
CA LEU A 74 -26.78 8.17 8.22
C LEU A 74 -28.03 9.07 8.17
N ASP A 75 -28.06 10.06 7.28
CA ASP A 75 -29.15 11.02 7.16
C ASP A 75 -29.19 11.61 5.74
N LEU A 76 -29.77 10.88 4.79
CA LEU A 76 -29.85 11.32 3.41
C LEU A 76 -30.91 12.43 3.26
N PRO A 77 -30.62 13.52 2.53
CA PRO A 77 -31.57 14.61 2.35
C PRO A 77 -32.77 14.15 1.52
N ASP A 78 -33.96 14.67 1.87
CA ASP A 78 -35.20 14.44 1.11
C ASP A 78 -35.26 15.27 -0.18
N ASP A 79 -34.53 16.39 -0.23
CA ASP A 79 -34.43 17.21 -1.44
C ASP A 79 -33.68 16.44 -2.55
N PRO A 80 -34.30 16.25 -3.73
CA PRO A 80 -33.69 15.45 -4.80
C PRO A 80 -32.34 15.98 -5.29
N GLU A 81 -32.12 17.30 -5.31
CA GLU A 81 -30.88 17.90 -5.79
C GLU A 81 -29.74 17.70 -4.78
N GLU A 82 -30.04 17.87 -3.49
CA GLU A 82 -29.08 17.58 -2.42
C GLU A 82 -28.77 16.08 -2.31
N LEU A 83 -29.78 15.23 -2.55
CA LEU A 83 -29.62 13.78 -2.58
C LEU A 83 -28.68 13.35 -3.69
N GLU A 84 -28.85 13.87 -4.91
CA GLU A 84 -27.97 13.58 -6.04
C GLU A 84 -26.51 13.97 -5.74
N LYS A 85 -26.29 15.16 -5.17
CA LYS A 85 -24.95 15.62 -4.77
C LYS A 85 -24.32 14.66 -3.76
N ARG A 86 -25.08 14.22 -2.76
CA ARG A 86 -24.59 13.32 -1.71
C ARG A 86 -24.28 11.93 -2.26
N LEU A 87 -25.16 11.39 -3.11
CA LEU A 87 -24.95 10.10 -3.78
C LEU A 87 -23.73 10.13 -4.72
N SER A 88 -23.48 11.23 -5.43
CA SER A 88 -22.28 11.37 -6.26
C SER A 88 -20.98 11.31 -5.44
N VAL A 89 -20.97 11.87 -4.24
CA VAL A 89 -19.81 11.75 -3.33
C VAL A 89 -19.65 10.30 -2.87
N MET A 90 -20.74 9.63 -2.51
CA MET A 90 -20.74 8.22 -2.09
C MET A 90 -20.23 7.31 -3.22
N GLU A 91 -20.67 7.52 -4.45
CA GLU A 91 -20.19 6.79 -5.64
C GLU A 91 -18.67 6.94 -5.80
N ARG A 92 -18.14 8.17 -5.69
CA ARG A 92 -16.69 8.42 -5.76
C ARG A 92 -15.92 7.71 -4.64
N ILE A 93 -16.49 7.62 -3.44
CA ILE A 93 -15.88 6.90 -2.31
C ILE A 93 -15.84 5.39 -2.62
N ILE A 94 -16.94 4.83 -3.12
CA ILE A 94 -17.04 3.41 -3.50
C ILE A 94 -16.01 3.09 -4.60
N ASP A 95 -15.92 3.93 -5.62
CA ASP A 95 -14.93 3.81 -6.70
C ASP A 95 -13.48 3.78 -6.18
N LEU A 96 -13.17 4.65 -5.20
CA LEU A 96 -11.86 4.68 -4.57
C LEU A 96 -11.58 3.38 -3.81
N ILE A 97 -12.55 2.90 -3.02
CA ILE A 97 -12.43 1.63 -2.28
C ILE A 97 -12.20 0.47 -3.25
N GLU A 98 -12.97 0.37 -4.34
CA GLU A 98 -12.78 -0.66 -5.35
C GLU A 98 -11.38 -0.61 -5.98
N LYS A 99 -10.90 0.58 -6.32
CA LYS A 99 -9.54 0.77 -6.85
C LYS A 99 -8.50 0.30 -5.85
N TYR A 100 -8.65 0.62 -4.57
CA TYR A 100 -7.73 0.15 -3.52
C TYR A 100 -7.75 -1.37 -3.39
N ARG A 101 -8.92 -2.02 -3.38
CA ARG A 101 -9.04 -3.49 -3.34
C ARG A 101 -8.38 -4.16 -4.54
N ARG A 102 -8.52 -3.60 -5.74
CA ARG A 102 -7.85 -4.12 -6.96
C ARG A 102 -6.33 -4.02 -6.85
N LEU A 103 -5.80 -2.95 -6.25
CA LEU A 103 -4.37 -2.81 -5.99
C LEU A 103 -3.86 -3.82 -4.96
N GLU A 104 -4.67 -4.21 -3.98
CA GLU A 104 -4.33 -5.28 -3.03
C GLU A 104 -4.33 -6.67 -3.67
N GLY A 105 -5.26 -6.96 -4.58
CA GLY A 105 -5.38 -8.24 -5.28
C GLY A 105 -4.41 -8.47 -6.46
N SER A 106 -3.73 -7.43 -6.94
CA SER A 106 -2.84 -7.49 -8.12
C SER A 106 -1.37 -7.76 -7.80
N THR A 107 -1.05 -8.30 -6.62
CA THR A 107 0.34 -8.57 -6.19
C THR A 107 0.52 -9.95 -5.60
#